data_AF-M4GUQ6-F1
#
_entry.id   AF-M4GUQ6-F1
#
_cell.length_a   1.000
_cell.length_b   1.000
_cell.length_c   1.000
_cell.angle_alpha   90.00
_cell.angle_beta   90.00
_cell.angle_gamma   90.00
#
_symmetry.space_group_name_H-M   'P 1'
#
loop_
_entity.id
_entity.type
_entity.pdbx_description
1 polymer ?
#
loop_
_entity_poly.entity_id
_entity_poly.type
_entity_poly.pdbx_seq_one_letter_code
_entity_poly.pdbx_strand_id
1 'polypeptide(L)'
;MSPNLRASLSSSLLLMLLAMLSASSSAYGKVIRPGLKPESLFKQADAGCLTQRDAKFPQTVRVNISISNMNQDNKVTLDISKRSLAPWDYRIDEDHNRFPQVIADAECRHSRCVNSAGQLDHSLNSVPINQEILVLRRELRGCHHSYRLEKKIITVGCTCVTPLIQHQA
;
A
#
# COMPACT_ATOMS: atom_id res chain seq x y z
N MET A 1 -7.05 13.00 -78.64
CA MET A 1 -7.25 12.49 -77.27
C MET A 1 -6.23 13.12 -76.34
N SER A 2 -6.70 13.97 -75.41
CA SER A 2 -6.10 14.17 -74.07
C SER A 2 -5.82 12.81 -73.40
N PRO A 3 -4.96 12.66 -72.36
CA PRO A 3 -4.90 13.59 -71.22
C PRO A 3 -3.57 13.63 -70.43
N ASN A 4 -2.99 14.80 -70.19
CA ASN A 4 -1.98 14.98 -69.14
C ASN A 4 -2.05 16.35 -68.46
N LEU A 5 -3.28 16.86 -68.21
CA LEU A 5 -3.49 18.07 -67.40
C LEU A 5 -4.40 17.86 -66.17
N ARG A 6 -5.01 16.69 -65.98
CA ARG A 6 -5.96 16.44 -64.87
C ARG A 6 -5.31 16.11 -63.52
N ALA A 7 -4.07 15.62 -63.50
CA ALA A 7 -3.43 15.13 -62.28
C ALA A 7 -2.77 16.23 -61.40
N SER A 8 -2.41 17.37 -61.99
CA SER A 8 -1.79 18.49 -61.25
C SER A 8 -2.83 19.30 -60.47
N LEU A 9 -4.00 19.56 -61.07
CA LEU A 9 -5.09 20.30 -60.44
C LEU A 9 -5.67 19.56 -59.22
N SER A 10 -5.76 18.22 -59.26
CA SER A 10 -6.29 17.43 -58.15
C SER A 10 -5.38 17.42 -56.93
N SER A 11 -4.06 17.45 -57.11
CA SER A 11 -3.10 17.48 -56.01
C SER A 11 -3.08 18.85 -55.31
N SER A 12 -3.12 19.94 -56.08
CA SER A 12 -3.23 21.29 -55.52
C SER A 12 -4.56 21.54 -54.80
N LEU A 13 -5.68 21.03 -55.33
CA LEU A 13 -6.98 21.10 -54.64
C LEU A 13 -6.98 20.33 -53.31
N LEU A 14 -6.34 19.15 -53.28
CA LEU A 14 -6.25 18.34 -52.05
C LEU A 14 -5.40 19.03 -50.98
N LEU A 15 -4.28 19.65 -51.36
CA LEU A 15 -3.42 20.43 -50.46
C LEU A 15 -4.14 21.68 -49.91
N MET A 16 -4.93 22.37 -50.75
CA MET A 16 -5.74 23.51 -50.30
C MET A 16 -6.88 23.08 -49.36
N LEU A 17 -7.54 21.95 -49.62
CA LEU A 17 -8.54 21.38 -48.71
C LEU A 17 -7.94 21.01 -47.35
N LEU A 18 -6.77 20.34 -47.32
CA LEU A 18 -6.09 20.00 -46.07
C LEU A 18 -5.66 21.26 -45.28
N ALA A 19 -5.22 22.32 -45.96
CA ALA A 19 -4.92 23.60 -45.31
C ALA A 19 -6.18 24.23 -44.68
N MET A 20 -7.31 24.20 -45.37
CA MET A 20 -8.58 24.73 -44.85
C MET A 20 -9.13 23.91 -43.67
N LEU A 21 -8.90 22.59 -43.62
CA LEU A 21 -9.27 21.76 -42.47
C LEU A 21 -8.38 22.01 -41.23
N SER A 22 -7.14 22.48 -41.42
CA SER A 22 -6.26 22.85 -40.29
C SER A 22 -6.58 24.23 -39.68
N ALA A 23 -7.41 25.05 -40.34
CA ALA A 23 -7.74 26.40 -39.91
C ALA A 23 -8.99 26.51 -39.00
N SER A 24 -9.71 25.41 -38.75
CA SER A 24 -10.86 25.41 -37.83
C SER A 24 -10.48 24.94 -36.43
N SER A 25 -9.49 25.57 -35.80
CA SER A 25 -9.38 25.55 -34.35
C SER A 25 -10.42 26.49 -33.78
N SER A 26 -11.57 25.94 -33.35
CA SER A 26 -12.55 26.66 -32.54
C SER A 26 -11.88 27.08 -31.23
N ALA A 27 -11.35 28.30 -31.20
CA ALA A 27 -11.00 28.96 -29.95
C ALA A 27 -12.30 29.38 -29.28
N TYR A 28 -12.98 28.42 -28.63
CA TYR A 28 -13.96 28.74 -27.60
C TYR A 28 -13.17 29.30 -26.41
N GLY A 29 -12.80 30.56 -26.51
CA GLY A 29 -12.16 31.32 -25.45
C GLY A 29 -13.11 31.43 -24.27
N LYS A 30 -13.06 30.47 -23.35
CA LYS A 30 -13.58 30.66 -22.01
C LYS A 30 -12.71 31.72 -21.36
N VAL A 31 -13.26 32.91 -21.16
CA VAL A 31 -12.67 33.95 -20.32
C VAL A 31 -12.41 33.34 -18.94
N ILE A 32 -11.16 32.99 -18.65
CA ILE A 32 -10.74 32.69 -17.30
C ILE A 32 -10.73 34.03 -16.57
N ARG A 33 -11.77 34.29 -15.78
CA ARG A 33 -11.70 35.29 -14.72
C ARG A 33 -10.66 34.77 -13.71
N PRO A 34 -9.52 35.44 -13.51
CA PRO A 34 -8.59 35.08 -12.46
C PRO A 34 -9.18 35.58 -11.15
N GLY A 35 -9.66 34.67 -10.30
CA GLY A 35 -10.19 35.06 -9.00
C GLY A 35 -11.25 34.14 -8.43
N LEU A 36 -11.02 32.82 -8.42
CA LEU A 36 -11.74 31.91 -7.52
C LEU A 36 -10.69 31.15 -6.71
N LYS A 37 -10.48 31.63 -5.49
CA LYS A 37 -9.74 30.92 -4.43
C LYS A 37 -10.26 29.48 -4.34
N PRO A 38 -9.40 28.45 -4.31
CA PRO A 38 -9.81 27.06 -4.06
C PRO A 38 -10.46 26.82 -2.68
N GLU A 39 -10.50 27.83 -1.80
CA GLU A 39 -11.02 27.73 -0.44
C GLU A 39 -12.54 27.50 -0.35
N SER A 40 -13.32 27.77 -1.40
CA SER A 40 -14.79 27.64 -1.34
C SER A 40 -15.33 26.29 -1.79
N LEU A 41 -14.55 25.46 -2.50
CA LEU A 41 -15.03 24.16 -2.97
C LEU A 41 -15.07 23.10 -1.85
N PHE A 42 -14.38 23.36 -0.73
CA PHE A 42 -14.40 22.52 0.46
C PHE A 42 -15.47 22.92 1.49
N LYS A 43 -16.12 24.08 1.35
CA LYS A 43 -17.11 24.55 2.33
C LYS A 43 -18.54 24.06 2.09
N GLN A 44 -18.81 23.41 0.96
CA GLN A 44 -20.18 23.05 0.56
C GLN A 44 -20.47 21.53 0.58
N ALA A 45 -19.62 20.75 1.24
CA ALA A 45 -19.81 19.31 1.45
C ALA A 45 -20.00 18.93 2.93
N ASP A 46 -20.11 19.91 3.85
CA ASP A 46 -20.08 19.66 5.30
C ASP A 46 -21.47 19.63 5.97
N ALA A 47 -22.56 19.74 5.19
CA ALA A 47 -23.93 19.89 5.72
C ALA A 47 -24.54 18.60 6.34
N GLY A 48 -23.74 17.59 6.66
CA GLY A 48 -24.21 16.34 7.29
C GLY A 48 -23.14 15.58 8.08
N CYS A 49 -21.94 16.15 8.23
CA CYS A 49 -20.83 15.46 8.87
C CYS A 49 -20.58 16.04 10.28
N LEU A 50 -21.05 15.35 11.31
CA LEU A 50 -20.89 15.78 12.70
C LEU A 50 -19.42 15.62 13.14
N THR A 51 -18.72 16.73 13.35
CA THR A 51 -17.43 16.75 14.04
C THR A 51 -17.67 16.81 15.55
N GLN A 52 -17.34 15.75 16.28
CA GLN A 52 -17.53 15.70 17.73
C GLN A 52 -16.50 16.60 18.45
N ARG A 53 -16.99 17.41 19.41
CA ARG A 53 -16.20 18.39 20.19
C ARG A 53 -15.49 17.79 21.40
N ASP A 54 -14.30 18.33 21.64
CA ASP A 54 -13.61 18.55 22.92
C ASP A 54 -13.46 17.35 23.87
N ALA A 55 -12.59 16.41 23.47
CA ALA A 55 -11.93 15.49 24.39
C ALA A 55 -10.52 16.03 24.76
N LYS A 56 -10.06 15.78 26.00
CA LYS A 56 -8.71 16.15 26.50
C LYS A 56 -7.57 15.62 25.61
N PHE A 57 -7.86 14.63 24.78
CA PHE A 57 -6.98 14.09 23.75
C PHE A 57 -7.67 14.20 22.39
N PRO A 58 -6.98 14.60 21.31
CA PRO A 58 -7.59 14.70 19.99
C PRO A 58 -8.10 13.33 19.55
N GLN A 59 -9.37 13.26 19.12
CA GLN A 59 -9.95 12.01 18.61
C GLN A 59 -9.38 11.60 17.24
N THR A 60 -8.79 12.55 16.50
CA THR A 60 -8.15 12.34 15.20
C THR A 60 -6.88 13.18 15.10
N VAL A 61 -5.89 12.67 14.37
CA VAL A 61 -4.64 13.37 14.08
C VAL A 61 -4.43 13.42 12.58
N ARG A 62 -3.93 14.54 12.07
CA ARG A 62 -3.52 14.66 10.66
C ARG A 62 -2.08 14.18 10.53
N VAL A 63 -1.87 13.15 9.73
CA VAL A 63 -0.54 12.56 9.51
C VAL A 63 -0.20 12.70 8.03
N ASN A 64 1.01 13.18 7.73
CA ASN A 64 1.56 13.11 6.39
C ASN A 64 2.16 11.71 6.18
N ILE A 65 1.59 10.93 5.26
CA ILE A 65 1.99 9.54 4.99
C ILE A 65 3.03 9.42 3.86
N SER A 66 3.80 10.47 3.60
CA SER A 66 4.96 10.37 2.70
C SER A 66 6.07 9.53 3.37
N ILE A 67 5.98 8.22 3.19
CA ILE A 67 6.95 7.25 3.71
C ILE A 67 8.19 7.31 2.81
N SER A 68 9.19 8.08 3.25
CA SER A 68 10.43 8.32 2.50
C SER A 68 11.40 7.14 2.54
N ASN A 69 11.26 6.24 3.51
CA ASN A 69 12.12 5.08 3.66
C ASN A 69 11.29 3.79 3.57
N MET A 70 10.95 3.41 2.34
CA MET A 70 10.59 2.03 2.07
C MET A 70 11.92 1.27 1.98
N ASN A 71 12.41 0.74 3.12
CA ASN A 71 13.46 -0.29 3.11
C ASN A 71 12.86 -1.53 2.43
N GLN A 72 12.69 -1.44 1.11
CA GLN A 72 12.09 -2.42 0.24
C GLN A 72 13.16 -3.39 -0.18
N ASP A 73 13.73 -4.05 0.83
CA ASP A 73 14.27 -5.39 0.78
C ASP A 73 14.83 -5.71 2.17
N ASN A 74 13.92 -5.88 3.14
CA ASN A 74 14.16 -6.95 4.10
C ASN A 74 13.94 -8.26 3.34
N LYS A 75 14.84 -8.56 2.40
CA LYS A 75 15.28 -9.93 2.16
C LYS A 75 15.89 -10.34 3.49
N VAL A 76 15.06 -10.56 4.52
CA VAL A 76 15.36 -11.52 5.58
C VAL A 76 15.73 -12.72 4.76
N THR A 77 17.03 -12.97 4.66
CA THR A 77 17.60 -13.92 3.73
C THR A 77 16.74 -15.15 3.89
N LEU A 78 15.95 -15.54 2.87
CA LEU A 78 15.00 -16.67 2.96
C LEU A 78 15.70 -17.94 3.50
N ASP A 79 17.02 -17.92 3.43
CA ASP A 79 17.97 -18.79 4.05
C ASP A 79 17.84 -18.95 5.58
N ILE A 80 17.59 -17.88 6.35
CA ILE A 80 17.54 -17.97 7.83
C ILE A 80 16.38 -18.85 8.30
N SER A 81 15.18 -18.69 7.72
CA SER A 81 14.01 -19.47 8.14
C SER A 81 14.19 -20.97 7.87
N LYS A 82 14.99 -21.32 6.84
CA LYS A 82 15.32 -22.70 6.48
C LYS A 82 16.54 -23.27 7.21
N ARG A 83 17.49 -22.42 7.60
CA ARG A 83 18.74 -22.81 8.29
C ARG A 83 18.68 -22.71 9.82
N SER A 84 17.63 -22.11 10.36
CA SER A 84 17.39 -22.06 11.80
C SER A 84 17.21 -23.47 12.38
N LEU A 85 17.70 -23.68 13.61
CA LEU A 85 17.39 -24.88 14.40
C LEU A 85 15.90 -24.95 14.74
N ALA A 86 15.19 -23.82 14.75
CA ALA A 86 13.74 -23.74 14.85
C ALA A 86 13.21 -23.18 13.53
N PRO A 87 13.03 -23.98 12.46
CA PRO A 87 12.66 -23.49 11.15
C PRO A 87 11.19 -23.05 11.08
N TRP A 88 10.88 -22.10 10.19
CA TRP A 88 9.52 -21.58 9.98
C TRP A 88 9.20 -21.35 8.50
N ASP A 89 7.90 -21.33 8.20
CA ASP A 89 7.33 -20.86 6.94
C ASP A 89 6.61 -19.53 7.14
N TYR A 90 6.37 -18.78 6.07
CA TYR A 90 5.60 -17.55 6.13
C TYR A 90 4.19 -17.76 5.60
N ARG A 91 3.19 -17.43 6.43
CA ARG A 91 1.81 -17.22 6.00
C ARG A 91 1.66 -15.76 5.56
N ILE A 92 1.10 -15.56 4.37
CA ILE A 92 0.88 -14.21 3.83
C ILE A 92 -0.51 -13.72 4.27
N ASP A 93 -0.55 -12.67 5.09
CA ASP A 93 -1.75 -11.94 5.52
C ASP A 93 -1.91 -10.70 4.62
N GLU A 94 -2.85 -10.77 3.69
CA GLU A 94 -3.17 -9.68 2.76
C GLU A 94 -4.53 -9.04 3.08
N ASP A 95 -4.55 -7.72 3.21
CA ASP A 95 -5.76 -6.93 3.47
C ASP A 95 -5.73 -5.62 2.68
N HIS A 96 -6.57 -5.51 1.64
CA HIS A 96 -6.65 -4.34 0.76
C HIS A 96 -7.11 -3.05 1.47
N ASN A 97 -7.67 -3.15 2.67
CA ASN A 97 -8.09 -2.00 3.47
C ASN A 97 -7.06 -1.63 4.54
N ARG A 98 -5.85 -2.19 4.49
CA ARG A 98 -4.80 -1.98 5.49
C ARG A 98 -3.50 -1.51 4.85
N PHE A 99 -2.73 -0.71 5.58
CA PHE A 99 -1.33 -0.43 5.30
C PHE A 99 -0.45 -0.93 6.47
N PRO A 100 0.61 -1.74 6.21
CA PRO A 100 0.91 -2.37 4.93
C PRO A 100 -0.17 -3.39 4.53
N GLN A 101 -0.42 -3.49 3.23
CA GLN A 101 -1.43 -4.39 2.66
C GLN A 101 -1.04 -5.85 2.92
N VAL A 102 0.22 -6.18 2.65
CA VAL A 102 0.78 -7.52 2.79
C VAL A 102 1.67 -7.58 4.03
N ILE A 103 1.45 -8.58 4.87
CA ILE A 103 2.27 -8.89 6.04
C ILE A 103 2.63 -10.37 5.97
N ALA A 104 3.92 -10.68 6.08
CA ALA A 104 4.40 -12.06 6.22
C ALA A 104 4.44 -12.42 7.72
N ASP A 105 3.68 -13.43 8.11
CA ASP A 105 3.54 -13.91 9.49
C ASP A 105 4.19 -15.29 9.59
N ALA A 106 5.19 -15.45 10.45
CA ALA A 106 5.94 -16.70 10.55
C ALA A 106 5.17 -17.79 11.31
N GLU A 107 5.30 -19.03 10.86
CA GLU A 107 4.75 -20.23 11.51
C GLU A 107 5.86 -21.26 11.71
N CYS A 108 6.12 -21.63 12.97
CA CYS A 108 7.14 -22.64 13.26
C CYS A 108 6.72 -23.99 12.66
N ARG A 109 7.63 -24.63 11.91
CA ARG A 109 7.34 -25.92 11.25
C ARG A 109 7.16 -27.06 12.24
N HIS A 110 7.84 -26.97 13.38
CA HIS A 110 7.87 -28.00 14.41
C HIS A 110 7.70 -27.36 15.78
N SER A 111 7.20 -28.13 16.75
CA SER A 111 7.17 -27.74 18.16
C SER A 111 8.49 -28.03 18.89
N ARG A 112 9.39 -28.77 18.25
CA ARG A 112 10.75 -29.11 18.73
C ARG A 112 11.78 -28.49 17.80
N CYS A 113 13.01 -28.32 18.30
CA CYS A 113 14.11 -27.86 17.46
C CYS A 113 14.70 -29.01 16.64
N VAL A 114 15.49 -28.68 15.63
CA VAL A 114 16.24 -29.60 14.79
C VAL A 114 17.70 -29.55 15.20
N ASN A 115 18.35 -30.71 15.35
CA ASN A 115 19.77 -30.81 15.68
C ASN A 115 20.66 -30.81 14.42
N SER A 116 21.99 -30.89 14.59
CA SER A 116 22.95 -30.89 13.48
C SER A 116 22.81 -32.07 12.52
N ALA A 117 22.19 -33.17 12.94
CA ALA A 117 21.88 -34.32 12.09
C ALA A 117 20.56 -34.18 11.31
N GLY A 118 19.85 -33.06 11.48
CA GLY A 118 18.54 -32.85 10.85
C GLY A 118 17.38 -33.56 11.55
N GLN A 119 17.58 -34.06 12.76
CA GLN A 119 16.57 -34.77 13.55
C GLN A 119 15.95 -33.86 14.61
N LEU A 120 14.72 -34.16 15.02
CA LEU A 120 14.06 -33.41 16.09
C LEU A 120 14.74 -33.68 17.44
N ASP A 121 15.18 -32.61 18.10
CA ASP A 121 15.68 -32.63 19.45
C ASP A 121 14.53 -32.43 20.44
N HIS A 122 14.11 -33.51 21.08
CA HIS A 122 13.01 -33.49 22.04
C HIS A 122 13.34 -32.79 23.36
N SER A 123 14.62 -32.46 23.60
CA SER A 123 15.06 -31.69 24.77
C SER A 123 14.90 -30.18 24.60
N LEU A 124 14.52 -29.70 23.41
CA LEU A 124 14.39 -28.28 23.08
C LEU A 124 13.04 -27.97 22.41
N ASN A 125 12.52 -26.76 22.62
CA ASN A 125 11.26 -26.31 22.04
C ASN A 125 11.49 -25.21 20.99
N SER A 126 10.78 -25.33 19.88
CA SER A 126 10.65 -24.24 18.91
C SER A 126 9.50 -23.34 19.35
N VAL A 127 9.76 -22.05 19.51
CA VAL A 127 8.76 -21.07 19.98
C VAL A 127 8.73 -19.84 19.07
N PRO A 128 7.53 -19.26 18.81
CA PRO A 128 7.41 -18.06 17.99
C PRO A 128 7.97 -16.82 18.68
N ILE A 129 8.60 -15.94 17.91
CA ILE A 129 9.00 -14.60 18.34
C ILE A 129 7.95 -13.61 17.83
N ASN A 130 7.23 -13.00 18.77
CA ASN A 130 6.15 -12.07 18.48
C ASN A 130 6.63 -10.61 18.52
N GLN A 131 6.09 -9.78 17.63
CA GLN A 131 6.31 -8.34 17.60
C GLN A 131 4.97 -7.60 17.45
N GLU A 132 4.77 -6.56 18.25
CA GLU A 132 3.67 -5.62 18.05
C GLU A 132 4.07 -4.59 16.98
N ILE A 133 3.26 -4.49 15.93
CA ILE A 133 3.41 -3.51 14.86
C ILE A 133 2.19 -2.60 14.78
N LEU A 134 2.39 -1.42 14.20
CA LEU A 134 1.31 -0.48 13.90
C LEU A 134 0.84 -0.67 12.46
N VAL A 135 -0.47 -0.74 12.27
CA VAL A 135 -1.11 -0.81 10.95
C VAL A 135 -2.18 0.27 10.83
N LEU A 136 -2.37 0.79 9.62
CA LEU A 136 -3.42 1.76 9.33
C LEU A 136 -4.55 1.05 8.59
N ARG A 137 -5.76 1.05 9.15
CA ARG A 137 -6.95 0.50 8.50
C ARG A 137 -7.82 1.62 7.94
N ARG A 138 -8.17 1.54 6.67
CA ARG A 138 -9.07 2.46 6.00
C ARG A 138 -10.49 2.25 6.52
N GLU A 139 -11.15 3.34 6.88
CA GLU A 139 -12.54 3.33 7.35
C GLU A 139 -13.30 4.56 6.81
N LEU A 140 -14.62 4.47 6.78
CA LEU A 140 -15.49 5.59 6.47
C LEU A 140 -16.05 6.13 7.78
N ARG A 141 -15.67 7.36 8.17
CA ARG A 141 -16.27 8.07 9.31
C ARG A 141 -17.16 9.18 8.78
N GLY A 142 -18.47 8.97 8.87
CA GLY A 142 -19.46 9.84 8.24
C GLY A 142 -19.28 9.86 6.72
N CYS A 143 -18.97 11.03 6.18
CA CYS A 143 -18.78 11.31 4.76
C CYS A 143 -17.30 11.30 4.34
N HIS A 144 -16.36 11.12 5.29
CA HIS A 144 -14.93 11.21 5.03
C HIS A 144 -14.25 9.85 5.16
N HIS A 145 -13.31 9.59 4.23
CA HIS A 145 -12.37 8.51 4.39
C HIS A 145 -11.35 8.89 5.46
N SER A 146 -11.23 8.06 6.49
CA SER A 146 -10.22 8.19 7.53
C SER A 146 -9.42 6.90 7.68
N TYR A 147 -8.36 6.97 8.48
CA TYR A 147 -7.59 5.80 8.87
C TYR A 147 -7.67 5.63 10.38
N ARG A 148 -7.86 4.39 10.81
CA ARG A 148 -7.70 3.97 12.19
C ARG A 148 -6.32 3.37 12.37
N LEU A 149 -5.59 3.85 13.38
CA LEU A 149 -4.35 3.22 13.81
C LEU A 149 -4.67 2.01 14.69
N GLU A 150 -4.16 0.84 14.32
CA GLU A 150 -4.36 -0.42 15.03
C GLU A 150 -3.01 -1.02 15.44
N LYS A 151 -2.99 -1.69 16.60
CA LYS A 151 -1.88 -2.55 17.01
C LYS A 151 -2.16 -3.96 16.52
N LYS A 152 -1.18 -4.60 15.90
CA LYS A 152 -1.25 -5.99 15.47
C LYS A 152 -0.03 -6.74 15.97
N ILE A 153 -0.24 -7.89 16.60
CA ILE A 153 0.84 -8.81 16.93
C ILE A 153 1.09 -9.69 15.72
N ILE A 154 2.34 -9.81 15.30
CA ILE A 154 2.80 -10.70 14.24
C ILE A 154 3.93 -11.58 14.76
N THR A 155 4.11 -12.74 14.15
CA THR A 155 5.28 -13.58 14.37
C THR A 155 6.34 -13.23 13.33
N VAL A 156 7.53 -12.86 13.76
CA VAL A 156 8.62 -12.48 12.84
C VAL A 156 9.54 -13.66 12.49
N GLY A 157 9.53 -14.69 13.33
CA GLY A 157 10.31 -15.92 13.16
C GLY A 157 10.13 -16.83 14.36
N CYS A 158 10.93 -17.90 14.42
CA CYS A 158 10.95 -18.83 15.53
C CYS A 158 12.34 -18.94 16.14
N THR A 159 12.41 -19.29 17.41
CA THR A 159 13.67 -19.52 18.13
C THR A 159 13.62 -20.84 18.89
N CYS A 160 14.79 -21.34 19.24
CA CYS A 160 14.96 -22.58 19.97
C CYS A 160 15.27 -22.27 21.44
N VAL A 161 14.50 -22.87 22.36
CA VAL A 161 14.64 -22.63 23.80
C VAL A 161 14.69 -23.96 24.57
N THR A 162 15.37 -23.94 25.71
CA THR A 162 15.28 -25.05 26.68
C THR A 162 13.90 -25.03 27.35
N PRO A 163 13.29 -26.20 27.64
CA PRO A 163 12.08 -26.30 28.43
C PRO A 163 12.24 -25.64 29.80
N LEU A 164 11.17 -25.08 30.33
CA LEU A 164 11.13 -24.60 31.71
C LEU A 164 11.25 -25.81 32.63
N ILE A 165 12.42 -26.00 33.24
CA ILE A 165 12.59 -26.97 34.31
C ILE A 165 11.92 -26.34 35.55
N GLN A 166 10.73 -26.81 35.91
CA GLN A 166 10.19 -26.56 37.25
C GLN A 166 10.98 -27.44 38.22
N HIS A 167 11.96 -26.86 38.91
CA HIS A 167 12.41 -27.48 40.16
C HIS A 167 11.22 -27.48 41.10
N GLN A 168 10.66 -28.67 41.39
CA GLN A 168 9.74 -28.83 42.50
C GLN A 168 10.50 -28.45 43.76
N ALA A 169 10.17 -27.27 44.31
CA ALA A 169 10.62 -26.82 45.62
C ALA A 169 9.80 -27.52 46.72
#